data_AF-W4SLX9-F1
#
_entry.id   AF-W4SLX9-F1
#
_cell.length_a   1.000
_cell.length_b   1.000
_cell.length_c   1.000
_cell.angle_alpha   90.00
_cell.angle_beta   90.00
_cell.angle_gamma   90.00
#
_symmetry.space_group_name_H-M   'P 1'
#
loop_
_entity.id
_entity.type
_entity.pdbx_description
1 polymer ?
#
loop_
_entity_poly.entity_id
_entity_poly.type
_entity_poly.pdbx_seq_one_letter_code
_entity_poly.pdbx_strand_id
1 'polypeptide(L)'
;MAYRANAGAWYGLGIQTDYRNMAAYAGGALKLHLKTTTPSTFKIGINTSFGDSWVDFAAGGNQYGLVRDGAWHEVSIPFSAFYDLDLQAVKQMFMLVADPPAAPVEIAIDKVYYQSR
;
A
#
# COMPACT_ATOMS: atom_id res chain seq x y z
N MET A 1 8.39 8.10 6.62
CA MET A 1 9.32 8.33 5.48
C MET A 1 8.57 9.01 4.34
N ALA A 2 9.23 9.81 3.49
CA ALA A 2 8.63 10.40 2.29
C ALA A 2 9.41 9.99 1.04
N TYR A 3 8.69 9.52 0.02
CA TYR A 3 9.23 9.17 -1.28
C TYR A 3 8.83 10.25 -2.31
N ARG A 4 9.77 10.64 -3.17
CA ARG A 4 9.57 11.64 -4.22
C ARG A 4 9.97 11.07 -5.58
N ALA A 5 9.12 11.29 -6.58
CA ALA A 5 9.41 10.96 -7.98
C ALA A 5 9.22 12.17 -8.87
N ASN A 6 10.07 12.28 -9.90
CA ASN A 6 9.91 13.25 -10.97
C ASN A 6 8.84 12.77 -11.97
N ALA A 7 8.32 13.69 -12.76
CA ALA A 7 7.44 13.35 -13.88
C ALA A 7 8.12 12.35 -14.82
N GLY A 8 7.34 11.40 -15.36
CA GLY A 8 7.84 10.41 -16.31
C GLY A 8 8.64 9.25 -15.69
N ALA A 9 8.85 9.22 -14.37
CA ALA A 9 9.59 8.15 -13.70
C ALA A 9 8.67 7.17 -12.97
N TRP A 10 8.84 5.88 -13.21
CA TRP A 10 8.26 4.83 -12.36
C TRP A 10 8.79 4.97 -10.94
N TYR A 11 7.94 4.66 -9.95
CA TYR A 11 8.39 4.61 -8.58
C TYR A 11 7.71 3.54 -7.73
N GLY A 12 8.46 3.08 -6.72
CA GLY A 12 7.95 2.14 -5.74
C GLY A 12 8.90 1.92 -4.59
N LEU A 13 8.38 1.25 -3.55
CA LEU A 13 9.12 0.84 -2.36
C LEU A 13 8.43 -0.36 -1.72
N GLY A 14 9.15 -1.10 -0.87
CA GLY A 14 8.57 -2.21 -0.14
C GLY A 14 9.39 -2.60 1.08
N ILE A 15 8.75 -3.35 1.98
CA ILE A 15 9.37 -3.93 3.17
C ILE A 15 9.47 -5.44 2.95
N GLN A 16 10.67 -5.90 2.61
CA GLN A 16 10.96 -7.31 2.37
C GLN A 16 11.49 -8.01 3.62
N THR A 17 11.12 -9.28 3.76
CA THR A 17 11.54 -10.22 4.81
C THR A 17 11.73 -11.60 4.17
N ASP A 18 12.26 -12.57 4.92
CA ASP A 18 11.98 -13.98 4.65
C ASP A 18 10.47 -14.24 4.77
N TYR A 19 10.01 -15.43 4.33
CA TYR A 19 8.62 -15.81 4.52
C TYR A 19 8.24 -15.82 6.00
N ARG A 20 7.17 -15.09 6.33
CA ARG A 20 6.58 -15.05 7.68
C ARG A 20 5.13 -15.51 7.62
N ASN A 21 4.72 -16.21 8.67
CA ASN A 21 3.33 -16.58 8.88
C ASN A 21 2.60 -15.45 9.61
N MET A 22 1.66 -14.82 8.91
CA MET A 22 0.81 -13.73 9.36
C MET A 22 -0.67 -14.16 9.47
N ALA A 23 -0.96 -15.46 9.46
CA ALA A 23 -2.33 -15.99 9.44
C ALA A 23 -3.18 -15.57 10.65
N ALA A 24 -2.55 -15.20 11.78
CA ALA A 24 -3.24 -14.64 12.95
C ALA A 24 -3.98 -13.32 12.65
N TYR A 25 -3.61 -12.62 11.57
CA TYR A 25 -4.26 -11.39 11.11
C TYR A 25 -5.37 -11.63 10.08
N ALA A 26 -5.67 -12.90 9.74
CA ALA A 26 -6.69 -13.24 8.77
C ALA A 26 -8.04 -12.60 9.12
N GLY A 27 -8.67 -11.99 8.12
CA GLY A 27 -9.93 -11.25 8.27
C GLY A 27 -9.80 -9.87 8.91
N GLY A 28 -8.59 -9.42 9.24
CA GLY A 28 -8.27 -8.06 9.69
C GLY A 28 -7.90 -7.12 8.54
N ALA A 29 -6.95 -6.20 8.77
CA ALA A 29 -6.55 -5.17 7.82
C ALA A 29 -5.05 -4.84 7.83
N LEU A 30 -4.55 -4.38 6.69
CA LEU A 30 -3.30 -3.62 6.59
C LEU A 30 -3.62 -2.15 6.85
N LYS A 31 -2.95 -1.57 7.85
CA LYS A 31 -3.09 -0.16 8.22
C LYS A 31 -1.81 0.61 8.02
N LEU A 32 -1.95 1.87 7.62
CA LEU A 32 -0.86 2.81 7.46
C LEU A 32 -1.35 4.24 7.61
N HIS A 33 -0.45 5.15 7.96
CA HIS A 33 -0.70 6.59 7.78
C HIS A 33 -0.08 7.02 6.46
N LEU A 34 -0.86 7.75 5.66
CA LEU A 34 -0.41 8.23 4.36
C LEU A 34 -0.74 9.72 4.21
N LYS A 35 0.19 10.47 3.63
CA LYS A 35 0.03 11.88 3.27
C LYS A 35 0.49 12.08 1.83
N THR A 36 -0.39 12.62 1.00
CA THR A 36 -0.08 12.98 -0.39
C THR A 36 -1.07 13.99 -0.93
N THR A 37 -0.69 14.65 -2.02
CA THR A 37 -1.57 15.45 -2.88
C THR A 37 -1.63 14.90 -4.31
N THR A 38 -0.96 13.78 -4.58
CA THR A 38 -0.84 13.26 -5.96
C THR A 38 -2.20 12.82 -6.51
N PRO A 39 -2.61 13.31 -7.69
CA PRO A 39 -3.79 12.79 -8.37
C PRO A 39 -3.50 11.46 -9.08
N SER A 40 -2.24 11.06 -9.18
CA SER A 40 -1.84 9.82 -9.86
C SER A 40 -2.31 8.58 -9.10
N THR A 41 -2.70 7.56 -9.87
CA THR A 41 -2.95 6.23 -9.33
C THR A 41 -1.66 5.63 -8.80
N PHE A 42 -1.74 4.99 -7.64
CA PHE A 42 -0.72 4.10 -7.11
C PHE A 42 -1.40 2.85 -6.57
N LYS A 43 -0.61 1.81 -6.29
CA LYS A 43 -1.08 0.54 -5.75
C LYS A 43 -0.38 0.27 -4.43
N ILE A 44 -1.12 -0.30 -3.49
CA ILE A 44 -0.55 -0.89 -2.27
C ILE A 44 -0.65 -2.40 -2.39
N GLY A 45 0.41 -3.12 -2.02
CA GLY A 45 0.47 -4.56 -2.20
C GLY A 45 1.12 -5.32 -1.06
N ILE A 46 0.93 -6.63 -1.09
CA ILE A 46 1.58 -7.62 -0.24
C ILE A 46 2.07 -8.76 -1.15
N ASN A 47 3.33 -9.16 -1.02
CA ASN A 47 3.88 -10.31 -1.75
C ASN A 47 3.85 -11.54 -0.86
N THR A 48 3.31 -12.62 -1.40
CA THR A 48 3.18 -13.93 -0.73
C THR A 48 3.87 -15.01 -1.56
N SER A 49 3.86 -16.25 -1.08
CA SER A 49 4.28 -17.42 -1.84
C SER A 49 3.50 -17.60 -3.16
N PHE A 50 2.28 -17.06 -3.25
CA PHE A 50 1.42 -17.09 -4.44
C PHE A 50 1.67 -15.90 -5.40
N GLY A 51 2.52 -14.95 -5.01
CA GLY A 51 2.83 -13.76 -5.80
C GLY A 51 2.31 -12.47 -5.17
N ASP A 52 2.24 -11.43 -5.99
CA ASP A 52 1.83 -10.10 -5.56
C ASP A 52 0.30 -9.96 -5.56
N SER A 53 -0.24 -9.48 -4.45
CA SER A 53 -1.61 -9.02 -4.38
C SER A 53 -1.64 -7.50 -4.25
N TRP A 54 -2.42 -6.84 -5.11
CA TRP A 54 -2.45 -5.38 -5.24
C TRP A 54 -3.85 -4.81 -4.99
N VAL A 55 -3.89 -3.62 -4.41
CA VAL A 55 -5.08 -2.79 -4.26
C VAL A 55 -4.81 -1.43 -4.90
N ASP A 56 -5.65 -1.05 -5.86
CA ASP A 56 -5.52 0.21 -6.59
C ASP A 56 -6.10 1.39 -5.81
N PHE A 57 -5.32 2.48 -5.72
CA PHE A 57 -5.75 3.79 -5.24
C PHE A 57 -5.90 4.71 -6.46
N ALA A 58 -6.95 4.52 -7.25
CA ALA A 58 -7.27 5.37 -8.40
C ALA A 58 -8.20 6.53 -8.02
N ALA A 59 -8.23 7.61 -8.81
CA ALA A 59 -9.22 8.68 -8.64
C ALA A 59 -10.65 8.12 -8.81
N GLY A 60 -11.55 8.47 -7.88
CA GLY A 60 -12.94 7.96 -7.87
C GLY A 60 -13.11 6.53 -7.35
N GLY A 61 -12.03 5.81 -7.07
CA GLY A 61 -12.07 4.49 -6.43
C GLY A 61 -12.16 4.56 -4.90
N ASN A 62 -12.20 3.41 -4.25
CA ASN A 62 -12.13 3.33 -2.79
C ASN A 62 -10.74 3.79 -2.32
N GLN A 63 -10.72 4.74 -1.37
CA GLN A 63 -9.49 5.29 -0.82
C GLN A 63 -9.16 4.73 0.57
N TYR A 64 -10.01 3.86 1.12
CA TYR A 64 -9.77 3.21 2.42
C TYR A 64 -9.45 4.19 3.57
N GLY A 65 -10.00 5.41 3.51
CA GLY A 65 -9.75 6.48 4.48
C GLY A 65 -8.76 7.56 4.02
N LEU A 66 -8.02 7.35 2.94
CA LEU A 66 -7.11 8.36 2.40
C LEU A 66 -7.87 9.55 1.83
N VAL A 67 -7.50 10.75 2.28
CA VAL A 67 -7.80 12.01 1.59
C VAL A 67 -6.49 12.59 1.04
N ARG A 68 -6.49 13.05 -0.21
CA ARG A 68 -5.31 13.57 -0.91
C ARG A 68 -5.15 15.09 -0.72
N ASP A 69 -5.28 15.56 0.52
CA ASP A 69 -5.29 16.98 0.88
C ASP A 69 -3.94 17.49 1.42
N GLY A 70 -2.90 16.64 1.41
CA GLY A 70 -1.61 16.98 1.97
C GLY A 70 -1.55 16.91 3.50
N ALA A 71 -2.59 16.39 4.18
CA ALA A 71 -2.57 16.02 5.58
C ALA A 71 -2.38 14.51 5.76
N TRP A 72 -2.05 14.09 6.98
CA TRP A 72 -1.93 12.68 7.34
C TRP A 72 -3.31 12.07 7.58
N HIS A 73 -3.59 10.96 6.92
CA HIS A 73 -4.81 10.17 7.13
C HIS A 73 -4.45 8.72 7.44
N GLU A 74 -5.21 8.08 8.34
CA GLU A 74 -5.12 6.64 8.51
C GLU A 74 -5.85 5.95 7.36
N VAL A 75 -5.14 5.05 6.70
CA VAL A 75 -5.63 4.18 5.64
C VAL A 75 -5.80 2.78 6.22
N SER A 76 -6.96 2.16 5.99
CA SER A 76 -7.31 0.84 6.50
C SER A 76 -7.81 -0.06 5.37
N ILE A 77 -6.93 -0.90 4.84
CA ILE A 77 -7.23 -1.82 3.74
C ILE A 77 -7.55 -3.19 4.34
N PRO A 78 -8.82 -3.64 4.32
CA PRO A 78 -9.16 -4.97 4.81
C PRO A 78 -8.43 -6.02 3.96
N PHE A 79 -7.95 -7.11 4.58
CA PHE A 79 -7.24 -8.15 3.84
C PHE A 79 -8.10 -8.80 2.75
N SER A 80 -9.42 -8.74 2.86
CA SER A 80 -10.37 -9.20 1.83
C SER A 80 -10.39 -8.33 0.56
N ALA A 81 -9.76 -7.14 0.57
CA ALA A 81 -9.61 -6.33 -0.64
C ALA A 81 -8.47 -6.82 -1.54
N PHE A 82 -7.54 -7.62 -0.99
CA PHE A 82 -6.43 -8.21 -1.72
C PHE A 82 -6.88 -9.51 -2.39
N TYR A 83 -6.60 -9.65 -3.68
CA TYR A 83 -6.89 -10.85 -4.45
C TYR A 83 -5.86 -11.97 -4.16
N ASP A 84 -6.32 -13.22 -3.96
CA ASP A 84 -5.48 -14.40 -3.71
C ASP A 84 -4.39 -14.20 -2.63
N LEU A 85 -4.72 -13.49 -1.55
CA LEU A 85 -3.78 -13.19 -0.47
C LEU A 85 -3.57 -14.39 0.48
N ASP A 86 -2.42 -15.04 0.40
CA ASP A 86 -1.99 -16.05 1.38
C ASP A 86 -1.15 -15.45 2.52
N LEU A 87 -1.80 -15.23 3.66
CA LEU A 87 -1.11 -14.75 4.87
C LEU A 87 -0.27 -15.81 5.58
N GLN A 88 -0.28 -17.09 5.18
CA GLN A 88 0.56 -18.12 5.79
C GLN A 88 2.04 -17.99 5.41
N ALA A 89 2.32 -17.37 4.26
CA ALA A 89 3.68 -17.18 3.75
C ALA A 89 3.85 -15.81 3.06
N VAL A 90 4.09 -14.77 3.86
CA VAL A 90 4.30 -13.39 3.38
C VAL A 90 5.79 -13.08 3.28
N LYS A 91 6.25 -12.60 2.11
CA LYS A 91 7.65 -12.22 1.84
C LYS A 91 7.87 -10.72 1.75
N GLN A 92 6.92 -9.95 1.23
CA GLN A 92 6.93 -8.49 1.37
C GLN A 92 5.66 -8.04 2.10
N MET A 93 5.85 -7.50 3.30
CA MET A 93 4.78 -7.09 4.23
C MET A 93 4.02 -5.86 3.74
N PHE A 94 4.66 -5.08 2.88
CA PHE A 94 4.11 -3.88 2.33
C PHE A 94 4.86 -3.54 1.05
N MET A 95 4.11 -3.16 0.03
CA MET A 95 4.62 -2.63 -1.23
C MET A 95 3.81 -1.42 -1.62
N LEU A 96 4.46 -0.44 -2.22
CA LEU A 96 3.81 0.64 -2.97
C LEU A 96 4.45 0.71 -4.35
N VAL A 97 3.63 0.81 -5.38
CA VAL A 97 4.09 1.03 -6.76
C VAL A 97 3.19 2.03 -7.47
N ALA A 98 3.76 2.80 -8.37
CA ALA A 98 3.01 3.66 -9.26
C ALA A 98 3.71 3.79 -10.61
N ASP A 99 2.90 3.91 -11.65
CA ASP A 99 3.35 4.25 -12.99
C ASP A 99 3.89 5.68 -13.07
N PRO A 100 4.67 6.01 -14.11
CA PRO A 100 5.16 7.36 -14.37
C PRO A 100 4.09 8.46 -14.20
N PRO A 101 4.24 9.39 -13.23
CA PRO A 101 3.28 10.46 -13.05
C PRO A 101 3.52 11.58 -14.08
N ALA A 102 2.47 12.34 -14.41
CA ALA A 102 2.56 13.47 -15.35
C ALA A 102 3.28 14.69 -14.75
N ALA A 103 3.35 14.79 -13.43
CA ALA A 103 4.03 15.85 -12.68
C ALA A 103 4.83 15.23 -11.53
N PRO A 104 5.78 15.95 -10.91
CA PRO A 104 6.46 15.47 -9.71
C PRO A 104 5.46 15.15 -8.58
N VAL A 105 5.73 14.10 -7.82
CA VAL A 105 4.86 13.61 -6.76
C VAL A 105 5.62 13.37 -5.46
N GLU A 106 4.90 13.46 -4.35
CA GLU A 106 5.37 13.04 -3.03
C GLU A 106 4.32 12.13 -2.39
N ILE A 107 4.77 10.99 -1.86
CA ILE A 107 3.96 10.13 -0.99
C ILE A 107 4.75 9.92 0.30
N ALA A 108 4.17 10.37 1.41
CA ALA A 108 4.70 10.13 2.74
C ALA A 108 3.91 9.02 3.45
N ILE A 109 4.64 8.11 4.07
CA ILE A 109 4.13 6.88 4.70
C ILE A 109 4.69 6.81 6.12
N ASP A 110 3.84 6.46 7.07
CA ASP A 110 4.22 6.17 8.44
C ASP A 110 3.31 5.08 9.04
N LYS A 111 3.73 4.50 10.17
CA LYS A 111 2.95 3.54 10.97
C LYS A 111 2.29 2.45 10.13
N VAL A 112 3.08 1.68 9.39
CA VAL A 112 2.59 0.49 8.67
C VAL A 112 2.47 -0.67 9.66
N TYR A 113 1.27 -1.23 9.83
CA TYR A 113 1.03 -2.34 10.74
C TYR A 113 -0.14 -3.23 10.28
N TYR A 114 -0.11 -4.48 10.72
CA TYR A 114 -1.21 -5.44 10.52
C TYR A 114 -2.11 -5.36 11.75
N GLN A 115 -3.42 -5.29 11.55
CA GLN A 115 -4.43 -5.31 12.61
C GLN A 115 -5.27 -6.57 12.48
N SER A 116 -5.46 -7.31 13.58
CA SER A 116 -6.39 -8.44 13.64
C SER A 116 -7.83 -7.94 13.79
N ARG A 117 -8.82 -8.85 13.70
CA ARG A 117 -10.19 -8.53 14.11
C ARG A 117 -10.28 -8.21 15.60
#